data_AF-A0A952M3U6-F1
#
_entry.id   AF-A0A952M3U6-F1
#
_cell.length_a   1.000
_cell.length_b   1.000
_cell.length_c   1.000
_cell.angle_alpha   90.00
_cell.angle_beta   90.00
_cell.angle_gamma   90.00
#
_symmetry.space_group_name_H-M   'P 1'
#
loop_
_entity.id
_entity.type
_entity.pdbx_description
1 polymer ?
#
loop_
_entity_poly.entity_id
_entity_poly.type
_entity_poly.pdbx_seq_one_letter_code
_entity_poly.pdbx_strand_id
1 'polypeptide(L)'
;GLAMVNAGRCDTREAAEALLRKKLHDGSAMNAFTELINAQDGDPEILTDSSLLPQPERISLIPSPQAGYVADIDPLKIAQAAKLMGAGRNTKEDSLNLGVGVVLHKKVGDAVEEGETLLELYVGENQHEATELLRDAITFSPTPVPIPKLIHEVSLGTSLSGIRA
;
A
#
# COMPACT_ATOMS: atom_id res chain seq x y z
N GLY A 1 5.62 -3.20 16.86
CA GLY A 1 6.21 -2.87 18.16
C GLY A 1 5.16 -2.67 19.24
N LEU A 2 4.52 -1.50 19.28
CA LEU A 2 3.65 -1.10 20.40
C LEU A 2 2.48 -2.05 20.71
N ALA A 3 1.83 -2.61 19.69
CA ALA A 3 0.74 -3.57 19.92
C ALA A 3 1.19 -4.78 20.78
N MET A 4 2.42 -5.26 20.60
CA MET A 4 2.97 -6.37 21.41
C MET A 4 3.22 -5.95 22.85
N VAL A 5 3.69 -4.71 23.07
CA VAL A 5 3.94 -4.17 24.41
C VAL A 5 2.63 -3.95 25.15
N ASN A 6 1.66 -3.31 24.49
CA ASN A 6 0.35 -3.03 25.07
C ASN A 6 -0.44 -4.31 25.38
N ALA A 7 -0.23 -5.38 24.61
CA ALA A 7 -0.81 -6.69 24.88
C ALA A 7 -0.04 -7.51 25.94
N GLY A 8 1.00 -6.95 26.57
CA GLY A 8 1.83 -7.63 27.56
C GLY A 8 2.62 -8.81 26.99
N ARG A 9 2.87 -8.82 25.68
CA ARG A 9 3.61 -9.89 24.99
C ARG A 9 5.11 -9.63 24.93
N CYS A 10 5.54 -8.39 25.10
CA CYS A 10 6.94 -7.97 25.18
C CYS A 10 7.07 -6.79 26.14
N ASP A 11 8.19 -6.70 26.85
CA ASP A 11 8.41 -5.63 27.83
C ASP A 11 8.79 -4.29 27.19
N THR A 12 9.47 -4.34 26.04
CA THR A 12 9.94 -3.16 25.32
C THR A 12 9.59 -3.22 23.84
N ARG A 13 9.56 -2.04 23.20
CA ARG A 13 9.31 -1.94 21.76
C ARG A 13 10.43 -2.62 20.97
N GLU A 14 11.66 -2.50 21.42
CA GLU A 14 12.84 -3.05 20.77
C GLU A 14 12.80 -4.59 20.80
N ALA A 15 12.43 -5.19 21.95
CA ALA A 15 12.21 -6.62 22.05
C ALA A 15 11.05 -7.08 21.16
N ALA A 16 9.95 -6.31 21.13
CA ALA A 16 8.83 -6.58 20.23
C ALA A 16 9.21 -6.53 18.75
N GLU A 17 10.00 -5.54 18.33
CA GLU A 17 10.45 -5.42 16.94
C GLU A 17 11.39 -6.54 16.54
N ALA A 18 12.33 -6.92 17.42
CA ALA A 18 13.20 -8.08 17.19
C ALA A 18 12.39 -9.38 17.03
N LEU A 19 11.38 -9.59 17.89
CA LEU A 19 10.48 -10.74 17.78
C LEU A 19 9.68 -10.71 16.48
N LEU A 20 9.07 -9.58 16.12
CA LEU A 20 8.30 -9.44 14.88
C LEU A 20 9.15 -9.70 13.64
N ARG A 21 10.40 -9.18 13.59
CA ARG A 21 11.34 -9.46 12.52
C ARG A 21 11.65 -10.96 12.42
N LYS A 22 11.93 -11.61 13.54
CA LYS A 22 12.15 -13.06 13.57
C LYS A 22 10.94 -13.81 12.98
N LYS A 23 9.72 -13.43 13.36
CA LYS A 23 8.47 -14.05 12.89
C LYS A 23 8.19 -13.85 11.40
N LEU A 24 8.66 -12.74 10.82
CA LEU A 24 8.63 -12.51 9.38
C LEU A 24 9.62 -13.42 8.64
N HIS A 25 10.80 -13.67 9.22
CA HIS A 25 11.86 -14.46 8.58
C HIS A 25 11.74 -15.97 8.79
N ASP A 26 11.16 -16.43 9.90
CA ASP A 26 11.05 -17.86 10.23
C ASP A 26 9.77 -18.52 9.68
N GLY A 27 8.98 -17.79 8.90
CA GLY A 27 7.73 -18.27 8.30
C GLY A 27 6.53 -18.30 9.24
N SER A 28 6.70 -18.04 10.54
CA SER A 28 5.59 -18.07 11.51
C SER A 28 4.47 -17.09 11.13
N ALA A 29 4.81 -15.91 10.61
CA ALA A 29 3.83 -14.92 10.19
C ALA A 29 3.00 -15.41 8.99
N MET A 30 3.62 -16.08 8.03
CA MET A 30 2.93 -16.67 6.89
C MET A 30 1.98 -17.78 7.34
N ASN A 31 2.45 -18.71 8.19
CA ASN A 31 1.62 -19.79 8.71
C ASN A 31 0.39 -19.28 9.46
N ALA A 32 0.55 -18.26 10.30
CA ALA A 32 -0.57 -17.63 11.01
C ALA A 32 -1.58 -16.97 10.05
N PHE A 33 -1.10 -16.40 8.92
CA PHE A 33 -1.99 -15.83 7.91
C PHE A 33 -2.73 -16.92 7.12
N THR A 34 -2.06 -18.04 6.82
CA THR A 34 -2.68 -19.24 6.23
C THR A 34 -3.78 -19.80 7.13
N GLU A 35 -3.53 -19.92 8.44
CA GLU A 35 -4.55 -20.34 9.41
C GLU A 35 -5.74 -19.37 9.43
N LEU A 36 -5.50 -18.06 9.37
CA LEU A 36 -6.55 -17.04 9.34
C LEU A 36 -7.45 -17.12 8.10
N ILE A 37 -6.86 -17.38 6.92
CA ILE A 37 -7.58 -17.55 5.66
C ILE A 37 -8.48 -18.79 5.73
N ASN A 38 -7.92 -19.93 6.15
CA ASN A 38 -8.67 -21.18 6.32
C ASN A 38 -9.82 -21.04 7.32
N ALA A 39 -9.59 -20.31 8.42
CA ALA A 39 -10.61 -20.09 9.45
C ALA A 39 -11.82 -19.26 8.97
N GLN A 40 -11.71 -18.59 7.83
CA GLN A 40 -12.77 -17.79 7.20
C GLN A 40 -13.19 -18.37 5.84
N ASP A 41 -12.97 -19.67 5.62
CA ASP A 41 -13.33 -20.42 4.40
C ASP A 41 -12.67 -19.88 3.12
N GLY A 42 -11.57 -19.13 3.25
CA GLY A 42 -10.78 -18.66 2.11
C GLY A 42 -9.82 -19.73 1.59
N ASP A 43 -9.34 -19.54 0.36
CA ASP A 43 -8.36 -20.43 -0.27
C ASP A 43 -6.92 -20.00 0.08
N PRO A 44 -6.14 -20.79 0.83
CA PRO A 44 -4.77 -20.45 1.17
C PRO A 44 -3.79 -20.54 -0.01
N GLU A 45 -4.14 -21.20 -1.12
CA GLU A 45 -3.26 -21.31 -2.30
C GLU A 45 -2.92 -19.95 -2.90
N ILE A 46 -3.77 -18.92 -2.68
CA ILE A 46 -3.54 -17.53 -3.08
C ILE A 46 -2.24 -16.93 -2.52
N LEU A 47 -1.71 -17.49 -1.42
CA LEU A 47 -0.47 -17.02 -0.80
C LEU A 47 0.78 -17.43 -1.58
N THR A 48 0.66 -18.48 -2.39
CA THR A 48 1.75 -19.00 -3.22
C THR A 48 1.52 -18.77 -4.71
N ASP A 49 0.25 -18.65 -5.13
CA ASP A 49 -0.14 -18.33 -6.49
C ASP A 49 -1.12 -17.16 -6.52
N SER A 50 -0.58 -15.96 -6.80
CA SER A 50 -1.40 -14.75 -6.86
C SER A 50 -2.34 -14.71 -8.07
N SER A 51 -2.21 -15.61 -9.06
CA SER A 51 -3.10 -15.66 -10.22
C SER A 51 -4.52 -16.11 -9.86
N LEU A 52 -4.68 -16.76 -8.70
CA LEU A 52 -5.96 -17.17 -8.13
C LEU A 52 -6.78 -15.97 -7.57
N LEU A 53 -6.13 -14.83 -7.34
CA LEU A 53 -6.82 -13.59 -6.99
C LEU A 53 -7.52 -13.00 -8.22
N PRO A 54 -8.57 -12.17 -8.06
CA PRO A 54 -9.17 -11.44 -9.18
C PRO A 54 -8.11 -10.70 -9.98
N GLN A 55 -8.00 -11.02 -11.26
CA GLN A 55 -7.04 -10.42 -12.18
C GLN A 55 -7.69 -9.28 -12.98
N PRO A 56 -6.93 -8.25 -13.38
CA PRO A 56 -7.43 -7.27 -14.34
C PRO A 56 -7.57 -7.89 -15.73
N GLU A 57 -8.46 -7.34 -16.55
CA GLU A 57 -8.57 -7.72 -17.96
C GLU A 57 -7.35 -7.27 -18.78
N ARG A 58 -6.73 -6.16 -18.36
CA ARG A 58 -5.57 -5.56 -19.03
C ARG A 58 -4.69 -4.82 -18.03
N ILE A 59 -3.40 -4.79 -18.34
CA ILE A 59 -2.41 -3.96 -17.66
C ILE A 59 -1.97 -2.84 -18.61
N SER A 60 -1.90 -1.61 -18.13
CA SER A 60 -1.41 -0.44 -18.87
C SER A 60 -0.31 0.27 -18.09
N LEU A 61 0.76 0.66 -18.78
CA LEU A 61 1.91 1.32 -18.15
C LEU A 61 1.87 2.83 -18.39
N ILE A 62 2.21 3.60 -17.35
CA ILE A 62 2.48 5.04 -17.47
C ILE A 62 3.99 5.24 -17.29
N PRO A 63 4.72 5.56 -18.38
CA PRO A 63 6.13 5.89 -18.30
C PRO A 63 6.36 7.32 -17.83
N SER A 64 7.56 7.60 -17.34
CA SER A 64 8.00 8.94 -17.00
C SER A 64 8.16 9.80 -18.26
N PRO A 65 7.62 11.03 -18.28
CA PRO A 65 7.78 11.93 -19.42
C PRO A 65 9.17 12.58 -19.48
N GLN A 66 10.00 12.43 -18.43
CA GLN A 66 11.33 13.04 -18.34
C GLN A 66 12.21 12.29 -17.34
N ALA A 67 13.52 12.51 -17.43
CA ALA A 67 14.46 12.08 -16.40
C ALA A 67 14.48 13.07 -15.21
N GLY A 68 14.82 12.58 -14.01
CA GLY A 68 14.94 13.40 -12.80
C GLY A 68 14.69 12.59 -11.53
N TYR A 69 14.09 13.24 -10.54
CA TYR A 69 13.70 12.63 -9.27
C TYR A 69 12.21 12.83 -9.02
N VAL A 70 11.53 11.82 -8.50
CA VAL A 70 10.13 11.96 -8.08
C VAL A 70 10.06 12.91 -6.88
N ALA A 71 9.48 14.09 -7.10
CA ALA A 71 9.39 15.16 -6.11
C ALA A 71 8.20 14.99 -5.17
N ASP A 72 7.05 14.59 -5.72
CA ASP A 72 5.83 14.33 -4.96
C ASP A 72 4.92 13.35 -5.70
N ILE A 73 4.06 12.67 -4.94
CA ILE A 73 3.03 11.77 -5.45
C ILE A 73 1.73 12.11 -4.73
N ASP A 74 0.74 12.63 -5.46
CA ASP A 74 -0.57 13.00 -4.92
C ASP A 74 -1.42 11.74 -4.65
N PRO A 75 -1.59 11.32 -3.39
CA PRO A 75 -2.30 10.10 -3.07
C PRO A 75 -3.81 10.20 -3.34
N LEU A 76 -4.39 11.42 -3.34
CA LEU A 76 -5.80 11.61 -3.61
C LEU A 76 -6.10 11.34 -5.08
N LYS A 77 -5.24 11.81 -5.99
CA LYS A 77 -5.34 11.51 -7.42
C LYS A 77 -5.17 10.02 -7.70
N ILE A 78 -4.20 9.35 -7.05
CA ILE A 78 -4.05 7.89 -7.15
C ILE A 78 -5.35 7.18 -6.73
N ALA A 79 -5.91 7.55 -5.57
CA ALA A 79 -7.13 6.93 -5.05
C ALA A 79 -8.36 7.19 -5.93
N GLN A 80 -8.50 8.41 -6.45
CA GLN A 80 -9.58 8.78 -7.38
C GLN A 80 -9.47 8.02 -8.70
N ALA A 81 -8.27 7.86 -9.25
CA ALA A 81 -8.05 7.07 -10.45
C ALA A 81 -8.40 5.60 -10.24
N ALA A 82 -7.98 5.00 -9.12
CA ALA A 82 -8.36 3.63 -8.77
C ALA A 82 -9.89 3.49 -8.63
N LYS A 83 -10.56 4.49 -8.03
CA LYS A 83 -12.03 4.53 -7.92
C LYS A 83 -12.72 4.63 -9.28
N LEU A 84 -12.22 5.46 -10.20
CA LEU A 84 -12.74 5.57 -11.58
C LEU A 84 -12.70 4.22 -12.30
N MET A 85 -11.69 3.41 -12.01
CA MET A 85 -11.53 2.05 -12.55
C MET A 85 -12.39 0.98 -11.85
N GLY A 86 -13.07 1.32 -10.75
CA GLY A 86 -13.96 0.41 -10.02
C GLY A 86 -13.38 -0.19 -8.73
N ALA A 87 -12.20 0.25 -8.29
CA ALA A 87 -11.58 -0.22 -7.04
C ALA A 87 -12.26 0.33 -5.77
N GLY A 88 -13.24 1.23 -5.93
CA GLY A 88 -13.90 1.92 -4.83
C GLY A 88 -15.39 2.10 -5.06
N ARG A 89 -16.11 2.34 -3.97
CA ARG A 89 -17.56 2.56 -3.98
C ARG A 89 -17.90 4.05 -4.13
N ASN A 90 -18.83 4.41 -5.01
CA ASN A 90 -19.48 5.72 -5.01
C ASN A 90 -20.66 5.75 -4.05
N THR A 91 -21.43 4.66 -4.01
CA THR A 91 -22.57 4.44 -3.09
C THR A 91 -22.36 3.19 -2.25
N LYS A 92 -23.14 2.97 -1.19
CA LYS A 92 -22.96 1.79 -0.32
C LYS A 92 -23.28 0.47 -1.05
N GLU A 93 -24.10 0.58 -2.08
CA GLU A 93 -24.67 -0.52 -2.86
C GLU A 93 -23.81 -0.89 -4.08
N ASP A 94 -22.78 -0.10 -4.40
CA ASP A 94 -21.93 -0.34 -5.56
C ASP A 94 -21.13 -1.64 -5.44
N SER A 95 -21.14 -2.41 -6.52
CA SER A 95 -20.23 -3.53 -6.73
C SER A 95 -18.80 -3.02 -6.94
N LEU A 96 -17.83 -3.69 -6.32
CA LEU A 96 -16.42 -3.41 -6.48
C LEU A 96 -15.81 -4.35 -7.51
N ASN A 97 -14.95 -3.81 -8.37
CA ASN A 97 -14.02 -4.63 -9.12
C ASN A 97 -12.75 -4.82 -8.26
N LEU A 98 -12.47 -6.06 -7.86
CA LEU A 98 -11.35 -6.40 -6.97
C LEU A 98 -10.04 -6.66 -7.74
N GLY A 99 -10.09 -6.74 -9.06
CA GLY A 99 -8.91 -6.98 -9.91
C GLY A 99 -8.25 -5.70 -10.44
N VAL A 100 -8.82 -4.52 -10.14
CA VAL A 100 -8.34 -3.23 -10.64
C VAL A 100 -7.59 -2.45 -9.57
N GLY A 101 -6.74 -1.51 -10.00
CA GLY A 101 -5.90 -0.74 -9.09
C GLY A 101 -4.71 -0.09 -9.77
N VAL A 102 -3.81 0.45 -8.95
CA VAL A 102 -2.58 1.12 -9.40
C VAL A 102 -1.41 0.59 -8.60
N VAL A 103 -0.38 0.11 -9.29
CA VAL A 103 0.91 -0.27 -8.72
C VAL A 103 1.91 0.86 -8.97
N LEU A 104 2.58 1.30 -7.91
CA LEU A 104 3.60 2.34 -7.97
C LEU A 104 4.99 1.70 -8.03
N HIS A 105 5.75 2.00 -9.08
CA HIS A 105 7.13 1.52 -9.24
C HIS A 105 8.18 2.47 -8.66
N LYS A 106 7.80 3.73 -8.41
CA LYS A 106 8.66 4.76 -7.82
C LYS A 106 8.03 5.38 -6.58
N LYS A 107 8.87 5.80 -5.66
CA LYS A 107 8.54 6.55 -4.45
C LYS A 107 9.15 7.94 -4.52
N VAL A 108 8.66 8.85 -3.67
CA VAL A 108 9.26 10.18 -3.49
C VAL A 108 10.73 10.04 -3.11
N GLY A 109 11.60 10.73 -3.85
CA GLY A 109 13.07 10.65 -3.72
C GLY A 109 13.76 9.73 -4.71
N ASP A 110 13.03 8.83 -5.38
CA ASP A 110 13.62 7.92 -6.36
C ASP A 110 14.03 8.67 -7.64
N ALA A 111 15.18 8.31 -8.19
CA ALA A 111 15.59 8.73 -9.52
C ALA A 111 14.79 7.98 -10.60
N VAL A 112 14.56 8.63 -11.73
CA VAL A 112 13.83 8.07 -12.87
C VAL A 112 14.42 8.57 -14.19
N GLU A 113 14.40 7.71 -15.21
CA GLU A 113 14.76 8.06 -16.59
C GLU A 113 13.51 8.35 -17.45
N GLU A 114 13.67 9.13 -18.52
CA GLU A 114 12.60 9.29 -19.51
C GLU A 114 12.20 7.94 -20.11
N GLY A 115 10.90 7.67 -20.17
CA GLY A 115 10.36 6.39 -20.64
C GLY A 115 10.30 5.27 -19.59
N GLU A 116 10.91 5.45 -18.41
CA GLU A 116 10.87 4.44 -17.34
C GLU A 116 9.47 4.35 -16.72
N THR A 117 8.96 3.13 -16.50
CA THR A 117 7.63 2.92 -15.91
C THR A 117 7.53 3.51 -14.50
N LEU A 118 6.58 4.43 -14.31
CA LEU A 118 6.24 5.00 -13.02
C LEU A 118 5.11 4.24 -12.34
N LEU A 119 4.07 3.94 -13.13
CA LEU A 119 2.83 3.34 -12.66
C LEU A 119 2.40 2.20 -13.58
N GLU A 120 1.84 1.17 -12.99
CA GLU A 120 1.17 0.08 -13.68
C GLU A 120 -0.30 0.08 -13.26
N LEU A 121 -1.20 0.20 -14.25
CA LEU A 121 -2.64 0.32 -14.07
C LEU A 121 -3.27 -1.03 -14.36
N TYR A 122 -3.99 -1.55 -13.38
CA TYR A 122 -4.85 -2.72 -13.52
C TYR A 122 -6.21 -2.21 -13.97
N VAL A 123 -6.43 -2.31 -15.28
CA VAL A 123 -7.42 -1.54 -16.00
C VAL A 123 -8.83 -2.04 -15.70
N GLY A 124 -9.72 -1.10 -15.40
CA GLY A 124 -11.16 -1.29 -15.37
C GLY A 124 -11.88 -0.25 -16.22
N GLU A 125 -13.02 0.23 -15.72
CA GLU A 125 -13.82 1.27 -16.38
C GLU A 125 -13.08 2.62 -16.42
N ASN A 126 -13.53 3.54 -17.29
CA ASN A 126 -13.06 4.94 -17.32
C ASN A 126 -11.51 5.09 -17.33
N GLN A 127 -10.81 4.18 -18.02
CA GLN A 127 -9.35 4.14 -18.01
C GLN A 127 -8.73 5.45 -18.51
N HIS A 128 -9.35 6.09 -19.50
CA HIS A 128 -8.81 7.30 -20.09
C HIS A 128 -8.74 8.42 -19.04
N GLU A 129 -9.84 8.67 -18.34
CA GLU A 129 -9.92 9.65 -17.25
C GLU A 129 -8.96 9.30 -16.11
N ALA A 130 -8.88 8.02 -15.74
CA ALA A 130 -7.96 7.55 -14.71
C ALA A 130 -6.49 7.80 -15.12
N THR A 131 -6.14 7.57 -16.39
CA THR A 131 -4.77 7.75 -16.90
C THR A 131 -4.34 9.21 -16.87
N GLU A 132 -5.22 10.14 -17.28
CA GLU A 132 -4.92 11.57 -17.23
C GLU A 132 -4.71 12.05 -15.79
N LEU A 133 -5.58 11.60 -14.86
CA LEU A 133 -5.44 11.94 -13.45
C LEU A 133 -4.13 11.43 -12.84
N LEU A 134 -3.67 10.24 -13.26
CA LEU A 134 -2.43 9.64 -12.80
C LEU A 134 -1.18 10.32 -13.37
N ARG A 135 -1.23 10.81 -14.62
CA ARG A 135 -0.14 11.63 -15.19
C ARG A 135 0.10 12.90 -14.38
N ASP A 136 -0.98 13.50 -13.88
CA ASP A 136 -0.92 14.69 -13.02
C ASP A 136 -0.66 14.38 -11.54
N ALA A 137 -0.56 13.10 -11.16
CA ALA A 137 -0.34 12.68 -9.78
C ALA A 137 1.14 12.72 -9.37
N ILE A 138 2.07 12.73 -10.33
CA ILE A 138 3.51 12.68 -10.05
C ILE A 138 4.17 13.97 -10.51
N THR A 139 4.94 14.59 -9.63
CA THR A 139 5.78 15.75 -9.97
C THR A 139 7.25 15.38 -9.89
N PHE A 140 8.08 16.12 -10.64
CA PHE A 140 9.51 15.82 -10.78
C PHE A 140 10.37 17.00 -10.36
N SER A 141 11.57 16.68 -9.89
CA SER A 141 12.62 17.63 -9.56
C SER A 141 13.88 17.30 -10.38
N PRO A 142 14.60 18.32 -10.89
CA PRO A 142 15.87 18.11 -11.60
C PRO A 142 17.01 17.69 -10.66
N THR A 143 16.85 17.87 -9.35
CA THR A 143 17.82 17.51 -8.32
C THR A 143 17.22 16.55 -7.30
N PRO A 144 18.04 15.75 -6.58
CA PRO A 144 17.56 14.85 -5.54
C PRO A 144 16.65 15.58 -4.53
N VAL A 145 15.54 14.94 -4.17
CA VAL A 145 14.64 15.43 -3.12
C VAL A 145 14.80 14.59 -1.84
N PRO A 146 14.64 15.19 -0.65
CA PRO A 146 14.71 14.45 0.60
C PRO A 146 13.52 13.49 0.71
N ILE A 147 13.80 12.23 1.08
CA ILE A 147 12.75 11.24 1.36
C ILE A 147 11.97 11.70 2.60
N PRO A 148 10.64 11.83 2.51
CA PRO A 148 9.83 12.27 3.64
C PRO A 148 9.89 11.28 4.81
N LYS A 149 9.87 11.81 6.03
CA LYS A 149 9.88 10.99 7.25
C LYS A 149 8.58 10.21 7.36
N LEU A 150 8.65 8.88 7.32
CA LEU A 150 7.44 8.02 7.38
C LEU A 150 6.70 8.11 8.72
N ILE A 151 7.42 8.18 9.83
CA ILE A 151 6.85 8.28 11.18
C ILE A 151 7.31 9.59 11.80
N HIS A 152 6.40 10.56 11.91
CA HIS A 152 6.70 11.87 12.50
C HIS A 152 6.85 11.79 14.02
N GLU A 153 5.83 11.26 14.69
CA GLU A 153 5.73 11.17 16.14
C GLU A 153 5.01 9.88 16.54
N VAL A 154 5.30 9.40 17.74
CA VAL A 154 4.60 8.30 18.39
C VAL A 154 4.08 8.80 19.72
N SER A 155 2.77 8.95 19.85
CA SER A 155 2.13 9.34 21.11
C SER A 155 1.81 8.07 21.92
N LEU A 156 2.41 7.95 23.10
CA LEU A 156 2.14 6.88 24.06
C LEU A 156 1.17 7.43 25.09
N GLY A 157 -0.07 6.92 25.10
CA GLY A 157 -1.06 7.32 26.10
C GLY A 157 -0.51 7.08 27.51
N THR A 158 -0.39 8.14 28.31
CA THR A 158 -0.10 8.00 29.75
C THR A 158 -1.25 7.26 30.42
N SER A 159 -0.91 6.25 31.23
CA SER A 159 -1.83 5.48 32.07
C SER A 159 -2.96 6.35 32.63
N LEU A 160 -4.21 6.01 32.30
CA LEU A 160 -5.42 6.53 32.93
C LEU A 160 -5.51 6.01 34.38
N SER A 161 -4.59 6.46 35.24
CA SER A 161 -4.58 6.15 36.67
C SER A 161 -5.51 7.08 37.48
N GLY A 162 -6.38 7.85 36.83
CA GLY A 162 -7.13 8.94 37.45
C GLY A 162 -8.66 8.91 37.35
N ILE A 163 -9.29 8.00 36.61
CA ILE A 163 -10.76 7.93 36.56
C ILE A 163 -11.22 6.74 37.40
N ARG A 164 -11.25 6.93 38.72
CA ARG A 164 -12.12 6.14 39.59
C ARG A 164 -13.52 6.76 39.51
N ALA A 165 -14.50 5.92 39.20
CA ALA A 165 -15.92 6.21 39.35
C ALA A 165 -16.31 6.38 40.83
#